data_AF-A0A0C9YL37-F1
#
_entry.id   AF-A0A0C9YL37-F1
#
_cell.length_a   1.000
_cell.length_b   1.000
_cell.length_c   1.000
_cell.angle_alpha   90.00
_cell.angle_beta   90.00
_cell.angle_gamma   90.00
#
_symmetry.space_group_name_H-M   'P 1'
#
loop_
_entity.id
_entity.type
_entity.pdbx_description
1 polymer ?
#
loop_
_entity_poly.entity_id
_entity_poly.type
_entity_poly.pdbx_seq_one_letter_code
_entity_poly.pdbx_strand_id
1 'polypeptide(L)' 'MDMEESSSYRGANKDIWNMVYEFCRTIHPNLDNYEDDAAWPTLLDDFVSWKRGKSLDGAGS' A
#
# COMPACT_ATOMS: atom_id res chain seq x y z
N MET A 1 -0.26 -29.30 6.51
CA MET A 1 1.17 -28.99 6.72
C MET A 1 1.59 -28.15 5.54
N ASP A 2 1.54 -26.86 5.81
CA ASP A 2 2.17 -25.70 5.20
C ASP A 2 3.22 -26.02 4.13
N MET A 3 2.89 -25.73 2.88
CA MET A 3 3.84 -25.54 1.79
C MET A 3 3.24 -24.53 0.80
N GLU A 4 3.08 -23.29 1.25
CA GLU A 4 3.08 -22.15 0.34
C GLU A 4 4.41 -21.40 0.53
N GLU A 5 5.50 -22.15 0.41
CA GLU A 5 6.81 -21.60 0.09
C GLU A 5 6.97 -21.68 -1.43
N SER A 6 6.66 -20.59 -2.13
CA SER A 6 7.32 -20.34 -3.40
C SER A 6 7.36 -18.87 -3.76
N SER A 7 8.60 -18.40 -3.75
CA SER A 7 9.11 -17.40 -4.67
C SER A 7 8.89 -15.95 -4.27
N SER A 8 9.86 -15.50 -3.47
CA SER A 8 10.46 -14.17 -3.51
C SER A 8 10.78 -13.72 -4.96
N TYR A 9 9.75 -13.38 -5.72
CA TYR A 9 9.86 -12.50 -6.88
C TYR A 9 8.98 -11.30 -6.57
N ARG A 10 9.59 -10.20 -6.10
CA ARG A 10 8.93 -8.89 -5.90
C ARG A 10 8.58 -8.22 -7.25
N GLY A 11 8.20 -9.02 -8.25
CA GLY A 11 7.56 -8.52 -9.44
C GLY A 11 6.11 -8.24 -9.09
N ALA A 12 5.67 -7.00 -9.24
CA ALA A 12 4.24 -6.72 -9.18
C ALA A 12 3.56 -7.55 -10.28
N ASN A 13 2.85 -8.60 -9.87
CA ASN A 13 2.06 -9.41 -10.79
C ASN A 13 0.88 -8.57 -11.31
N LYS A 14 0.21 -9.01 -12.37
CA LYS A 14 -0.92 -8.26 -12.94
C LYS A 14 -1.97 -7.91 -11.89
N ASP A 15 -2.23 -8.79 -10.95
CA ASP A 15 -3.16 -8.57 -9.83
C ASP A 15 -2.70 -7.44 -8.90
N ILE A 16 -1.40 -7.39 -8.57
CA ILE A 16 -0.82 -6.28 -7.79
C ILE A 16 -0.97 -4.96 -8.54
N TRP A 17 -0.68 -4.92 -9.84
CA TRP A 17 -0.86 -3.71 -10.64
C TRP A 17 -2.32 -3.26 -10.72
N ASN A 18 -3.27 -4.20 -10.84
CA ASN A 18 -4.69 -3.89 -10.78
C ASN A 18 -5.06 -3.29 -9.43
N MET A 19 -4.57 -3.86 -8.32
CA MET A 19 -4.82 -3.31 -6.99
C MET A 19 -4.21 -1.91 -6.81
N VAL A 20 -2.98 -1.67 -7.27
CA VAL A 20 -2.39 -0.31 -7.25
C VAL A 20 -3.20 0.66 -8.11
N TYR A 21 -3.69 0.21 -9.26
CA TYR A 21 -4.53 1.03 -10.14
C TYR A 21 -5.86 1.39 -9.49
N GLU A 22 -6.53 0.43 -8.86
CA GLU A 22 -7.75 0.68 -8.10
C GLU A 22 -7.48 1.62 -6.94
N PHE A 23 -6.42 1.40 -6.16
CA PHE A 23 -5.99 2.28 -5.09
C PHE A 23 -5.85 3.74 -5.56
N CYS A 24 -5.16 3.99 -6.68
CA CYS A 24 -4.99 5.34 -7.21
C CYS A 24 -6.31 6.00 -7.66
N ARG A 25 -7.35 5.22 -7.94
CA ARG A 25 -8.66 5.71 -8.40
C ARG A 25 -9.67 5.85 -7.28
N THR A 26 -9.61 4.96 -6.28
CA THR A 26 -10.55 4.90 -5.17
C THR A 26 -10.05 5.68 -3.97
N ILE A 27 -8.75 5.66 -3.69
CA ILE A 27 -8.16 6.31 -2.52
C ILE A 27 -7.83 7.76 -2.84
N HIS A 28 -8.26 8.65 -1.95
CA HIS A 28 -8.03 10.07 -2.05
C HIS A 28 -6.53 10.39 -1.88
N PRO A 29 -6.03 11.46 -2.51
CA PRO A 29 -4.63 11.87 -2.39
C PRO A 29 -4.23 12.23 -0.96
N ASN A 30 -5.20 12.57 -0.10
CA ASN A 30 -5.00 12.84 1.32
C ASN A 30 -5.09 11.57 2.19
N LEU A 31 -5.33 10.40 1.59
CA LEU A 31 -5.47 9.11 2.27
C LEU A 31 -6.57 9.09 3.34
N ASP A 32 -7.55 9.98 3.21
CA ASP A 32 -8.65 10.16 4.17
C ASP A 32 -9.61 8.95 4.19
N ASN A 33 -9.81 8.32 3.04
CA ASN A 33 -10.63 7.12 2.88
C ASN A 33 -9.81 5.81 2.79
N TYR A 34 -8.53 5.85 3.19
CA TYR A 34 -7.73 4.63 3.27
C TYR A 34 -8.01 3.89 4.57
N GLU A 35 -8.40 2.62 4.45
CA GLU A 35 -8.63 1.72 5.58
C GLU A 35 -7.49 0.69 5.69
N ASP A 36 -6.91 0.59 6.90
CA ASP A 36 -5.81 -0.33 7.24
C ASP A 36 -6.26 -1.80 7.24
N ASP A 37 -7.55 -2.04 7.47
CA ASP A 37 -8.18 -3.38 7.42
C ASP A 37 -8.53 -3.81 5.98
N ALA A 38 -8.38 -2.92 4.99
CA ALA A 38 -8.65 -3.27 3.61
C ALA A 38 -7.60 -4.27 3.09
N ALA A 39 -8.02 -5.18 2.21
CA ALA A 39 -7.18 -6.25 1.67
C ALA A 39 -6.10 -5.76 0.67
N TRP A 40 -5.59 -4.54 0.81
CA TRP A 40 -4.51 -4.02 -0.02
C TRP A 40 -3.19 -4.75 0.26
N PRO A 41 -2.31 -4.89 -0.76
CA PRO A 41 -0.97 -5.41 -0.52
C PRO A 41 -0.22 -4.54 0.46
N THR A 42 0.59 -5.17 1.33
CA THR A 42 1.42 -4.50 2.34
C THR A 42 2.37 -3.44 1.75
N LEU A 43 2.71 -3.54 0.46
CA LEU A 43 3.44 -2.51 -0.27
C LEU A 43 2.71 -1.15 -0.29
N LEU A 44 1.39 -1.17 -0.47
CA LEU A 44 0.57 0.05 -0.45
C LEU A 44 0.42 0.57 0.97
N ASP A 45 0.27 -0.31 1.94
CA ASP A 45 0.20 0.06 3.35
C ASP A 45 1.46 0.81 3.82
N ASP A 46 2.64 0.29 3.49
CA ASP A 46 3.93 0.94 3.74
C ASP A 46 4.01 2.33 3.06
N PHE A 47 3.52 2.44 1.82
CA PHE A 47 3.45 3.72 1.11
C PHE A 47 2.52 4.74 1.79
N VAL A 48 1.35 4.30 2.26
CA VAL A 48 0.40 5.14 2.99
C VAL A 48 1.00 5.62 4.31
N SER A 49 1.58 4.70 5.08
CA SER A 49 2.27 5.00 6.33
C SER A 49 3.38 6.03 6.12
N TRP A 50 4.24 5.83 5.12
CA TRP A 50 5.28 6.79 4.73
C TRP A 50 4.69 8.16 4.36
N LYS A 51 3.64 8.19 3.54
CA LYS A 51 3.03 9.43 3.07
C LYS A 51 2.38 10.22 4.22
N ARG A 52 1.70 9.54 5.15
CA ARG A 52 1.14 10.14 6.36
C ARG A 52 2.25 10.63 7.30
N GLY A 53 3.33 9.87 7.45
CA GLY A 53 4.51 10.23 8.25
C GLY A 53 5.23 11.47 7.74
N LYS A 54 5.36 11.65 6.42
CA LYS A 54 5.95 12.86 5.82
C LYS A 54 5.12 14.13 6.04
N SER A 55 3.81 14.01 6.21
CA SER A 55 2.98 15.15 6.61
C SER A 55 3.24 15.60 8.05
N LEU A 56 3.85 14.74 8.88
CA LEU A 56 4.17 15.05 10.29
C LEU A 56 5.63 15.50 10.47
N ASP A 57 6.57 15.06 9.62
CA ASP A 57 7.99 15.45 9.72
C ASP A 57 8.32 16.83 9.10
N GLY A 58 7.46 17.36 8.22
CA GLY A 58 7.63 18.70 7.64
C GLY A 58 7.19 19.87 8.52
N ALA A 59 6.66 19.62 9.73
CA ALA A 59 6.16 20.64 10.65
C ALA A 59 6.96 20.73 11.96
N GLY A 60 8.24 20.31 11.94
CA GLY A 60 9.08 20.26 13.12
C GLY A 60 10.56 20.58 12.84
N SER A 61 10.84 21.86 12.59
CA SER A 61 12.16 22.54 12.67
C SER A 61 13.13 22.39 11.50
#